data_AF-A0A8T5EYT2-F1
#
_entry.id   AF-A0A8T5EYT2-F1
#
_cell.length_a   1.000
_cell.length_b   1.000
_cell.length_c   1.000
_cell.angle_alpha   90.00
_cell.angle_beta   90.00
_cell.angle_gamma   90.00
#
_symmetry.space_group_name_H-M   'P 1'
#
loop_
_entity.id
_entity.type
_entity.pdbx_description
1 polymer ?
#
loop_
_entity_poly.entity_id
_entity_poly.type
_entity_poly.pdbx_seq_one_letter_code
_entity_poly.pdbx_strand_id
1 'polypeptide(L)'
;MVQNKKANRSIIGITFFVILIAVGFFWNFNSESPSTGEVIENEMEMYVNGEKDMEMQTAYIDISAREAKELIDMNSNIVIIDVSPFYQSGHIPGALWYYYGDGSLDAAIPGLDKEKSYIVYCHFDGPSIAGAQKLVDSGFKVYRLADHFSGWEDAGYEVEI
;
A
#
# COMPACT_ATOMS: atom_id res chain seq x y z
N MET A 1 22.74 35.71 -26.91
CA MET A 1 23.66 34.64 -27.34
C MET A 1 24.61 34.36 -26.18
N VAL A 2 24.89 33.10 -25.83
CA VAL A 2 25.84 32.67 -24.77
C VAL A 2 27.29 32.71 -25.31
N GLN A 3 28.38 32.68 -24.53
CA GLN A 3 28.70 32.17 -23.18
C GLN A 3 29.12 33.32 -22.21
N ASN A 4 29.80 33.20 -21.05
CA ASN A 4 30.59 32.11 -20.45
C ASN A 4 30.73 32.21 -18.90
N LYS A 5 31.44 31.24 -18.31
CA LYS A 5 31.60 30.91 -16.87
C LYS A 5 32.54 31.85 -16.10
N LYS A 6 32.29 32.04 -14.80
CA LYS A 6 33.32 32.39 -13.79
C LYS A 6 33.78 31.12 -13.06
N ALA A 7 35.05 31.11 -12.62
CA ALA A 7 35.63 30.03 -11.81
C ALA A 7 36.13 30.58 -10.45
N ASN A 8 35.92 29.81 -9.37
CA ASN A 8 36.42 30.16 -8.04
C ASN A 8 37.85 29.63 -7.83
N ARG A 9 38.60 30.27 -6.91
CA ARG A 9 39.98 29.93 -6.54
C ARG A 9 40.11 29.77 -5.01
N SER A 10 41.27 29.26 -4.57
CA SER A 10 41.37 28.34 -3.43
C SER A 10 41.85 28.93 -2.09
N ILE A 11 41.39 28.28 -1.00
CA ILE A 11 42.12 27.87 0.23
C ILE A 11 43.03 28.89 0.95
N ILE A 12 42.62 29.22 2.18
CA ILE A 12 43.46 29.52 3.38
C ILE A 12 42.66 28.95 4.58
N GLY A 13 43.20 28.31 5.62
CA GLY A 13 44.60 28.03 5.98
C GLY A 13 44.89 28.47 7.43
N ILE A 14 44.38 27.74 8.44
CA ILE A 14 44.45 28.12 9.86
C ILE A 14 45.33 27.13 10.66
N THR A 15 46.24 27.65 11.48
CA THR A 15 47.25 26.90 12.23
C THR A 15 46.86 26.61 13.68
N PHE A 16 47.33 25.48 14.20
CA PHE A 16 47.26 25.12 15.62
C PHE A 16 48.06 26.07 16.53
N PHE A 17 47.59 26.26 17.76
CA PHE A 17 48.46 26.55 18.91
C PHE A 17 47.89 25.88 20.17
N VAL A 18 48.75 25.33 21.03
CA VAL A 18 48.37 24.56 22.23
C VAL A 18 49.15 25.09 23.42
N ILE A 19 48.45 25.38 24.53
CA ILE A 19 49.06 25.67 25.85
C ILE A 19 48.23 24.95 26.93
N LEU A 20 48.92 24.33 27.88
CA LEU A 20 48.41 23.70 29.11
C LEU A 20 49.28 24.19 30.30
N ILE A 21 49.05 23.65 31.51
CA ILE A 21 49.77 23.87 32.80
C ILE A 21 49.18 25.04 33.62
N ALA A 22 48.87 24.92 34.93
CA ALA A 22 48.74 23.72 35.79
C ALA A 22 47.95 24.00 37.10
N VAL A 23 47.72 22.90 37.84
CA VAL A 23 47.03 22.69 39.13
C VAL A 23 47.36 23.70 40.25
N GLY A 24 46.35 24.06 41.04
CA GLY A 24 46.49 24.67 42.38
C GLY A 24 45.31 24.30 43.30
N PHE A 25 45.58 23.85 44.53
CA PHE A 25 44.56 23.42 45.50
C PHE A 25 43.97 24.59 46.30
N PHE A 26 42.65 24.57 46.54
CA PHE A 26 42.14 24.56 47.93
C PHE A 26 40.71 24.00 47.99
N TRP A 27 40.45 23.15 48.99
CA TRP A 27 39.14 22.57 49.30
C TRP A 27 38.53 23.34 50.49
N ASN A 28 37.23 23.65 50.47
CA ASN A 28 36.50 23.90 51.73
C ASN A 28 35.00 23.59 51.63
N PHE A 29 34.69 22.30 51.74
CA PHE A 29 33.64 21.72 52.58
C PHE A 29 32.32 22.52 52.81
N ASN A 30 31.21 21.97 52.32
CA ASN A 30 30.12 21.61 53.22
C ASN A 30 29.49 20.26 52.82
N SER A 31 28.79 19.62 53.77
CA SER A 31 28.44 18.19 53.83
C SER A 31 27.43 17.65 52.80
N GLU A 32 27.43 16.31 52.65
CA GLU A 32 26.60 15.53 51.73
C GLU A 32 25.18 15.22 52.22
N SER A 33 24.24 15.09 51.26
CA SER A 33 23.08 14.16 51.30
C SER A 33 21.93 14.50 52.30
N PRO A 34 20.74 13.84 52.26
CA PRO A 34 20.35 12.62 51.54
C PRO A 34 19.53 12.82 50.27
N SER A 35 19.45 11.75 49.48
CA SER A 35 18.57 11.57 48.32
C SER A 35 17.11 11.28 48.70
N THR A 36 16.14 11.69 47.88
CA THR A 36 15.01 10.91 47.32
C THR A 36 13.97 11.85 46.68
N GLY A 37 13.26 11.40 45.66
CA GLY A 37 12.19 12.18 44.99
C GLY A 37 12.57 12.64 43.58
N GLU A 38 12.64 11.69 42.65
CA GLU A 38 12.67 12.00 41.21
C GLU A 38 11.28 12.48 40.77
N VAL A 39 11.18 13.72 40.29
CA VAL A 39 9.96 14.29 39.68
C VAL A 39 10.33 14.78 38.29
N ILE A 40 10.03 13.96 37.29
CA ILE A 40 10.26 14.25 35.87
C ILE A 40 9.10 15.08 35.29
N GLU A 41 9.21 16.40 35.36
CA GLU A 41 8.26 17.30 34.67
C GLU A 41 8.60 17.44 33.18
N ASN A 42 7.86 16.71 32.35
CA ASN A 42 7.58 16.98 30.93
C ASN A 42 8.75 17.31 29.98
N GLU A 43 9.19 16.30 29.24
CA GLU A 43 8.91 16.32 27.78
C GLU A 43 8.61 14.90 27.30
N MET A 44 7.48 14.71 26.59
CA MET A 44 7.01 13.38 26.18
C MET A 44 7.58 12.99 24.82
N GLU A 45 8.81 12.46 24.83
CA GLU A 45 9.45 11.95 23.62
C GLU A 45 8.72 10.71 23.07
N MET A 46 8.14 10.89 21.88
CA MET A 46 8.09 9.95 20.76
C MET A 46 8.09 8.44 21.10
N TYR A 47 6.93 7.90 21.48
CA TYR A 47 6.61 6.47 21.29
C TYR A 47 5.27 6.30 20.56
N VAL A 48 5.20 6.82 19.33
CA VAL A 48 4.18 6.37 18.37
C VAL A 48 4.58 4.96 17.93
N ASN A 49 4.02 3.96 18.60
CA ASN A 49 4.18 2.56 18.18
C ASN A 49 3.68 2.42 16.75
N GLY A 50 4.51 1.84 15.89
CA GLY A 50 4.28 1.84 14.45
C GLY A 50 3.15 0.91 14.03
N GLU A 51 1.93 1.42 13.99
CA GLU A 51 0.99 1.08 12.92
C GLU A 51 1.50 1.71 11.62
N LYS A 52 2.63 1.20 11.12
CA LYS A 52 2.94 1.32 9.70
C LYS A 52 2.01 0.34 9.00
N ASP A 53 0.91 0.89 8.51
CA ASP A 53 0.17 0.39 7.37
C ASP A 53 1.13 -0.21 6.34
N MET A 54 1.12 -1.54 6.25
CA MET A 54 1.83 -2.23 5.19
C MET A 54 1.02 -2.02 3.92
N GLU A 55 1.39 -0.97 3.18
CA GLU A 55 1.08 -0.85 1.75
C GLU A 55 1.62 -2.11 1.05
N MET A 56 0.82 -3.18 1.04
CA MET A 56 0.90 -4.15 -0.04
C MET A 56 0.60 -3.36 -1.30
N GLN A 57 1.62 -3.20 -2.14
CA GLN A 57 1.47 -2.62 -3.46
C GLN A 57 0.60 -3.56 -4.29
N THR A 58 -0.72 -3.38 -4.19
CA THR A 58 -1.73 -4.17 -4.91
C THR A 58 -1.44 -4.04 -6.39
N ALA A 59 -0.97 -5.13 -6.98
CA ALA A 59 -0.47 -5.11 -8.36
C ALA A 59 -1.60 -5.40 -9.39
N TYR A 60 -2.86 -5.39 -8.92
CA TYR A 60 -4.06 -5.20 -9.73
C TYR A 60 -4.45 -3.71 -9.73
N ILE A 61 -5.28 -3.30 -10.70
CA ILE A 61 -5.79 -1.92 -10.79
C ILE A 61 -7.23 -1.88 -10.30
N ASP A 62 -7.51 -1.08 -9.26
CA ASP A 62 -8.88 -0.79 -8.83
C ASP A 62 -9.60 0.09 -9.88
N ILE A 63 -10.83 -0.29 -10.23
CA ILE A 63 -11.70 0.41 -11.18
C ILE A 63 -13.14 0.49 -10.64
N SER A 64 -13.88 1.53 -11.06
CA SER A 64 -15.33 1.64 -10.82
C SER A 64 -16.15 0.81 -11.80
N ALA A 65 -17.43 0.58 -11.49
CA ALA A 65 -18.38 -0.11 -12.34
C ALA A 65 -18.52 0.54 -13.74
N ARG A 66 -18.42 1.88 -13.82
CA ARG A 66 -18.39 2.59 -15.11
C ARG A 66 -17.17 2.23 -15.94
N GLU A 67 -15.98 2.26 -15.33
CA GLU A 67 -14.73 1.92 -16.02
C GLU A 67 -14.69 0.43 -16.39
N ALA A 68 -15.25 -0.44 -15.56
CA ALA A 68 -15.47 -1.85 -15.88
C ALA A 68 -16.40 -2.00 -17.10
N LYS A 69 -17.53 -1.29 -17.13
CA LYS A 69 -18.49 -1.32 -18.25
C LYS A 69 -17.87 -0.80 -19.54
N GLU A 70 -17.15 0.32 -19.49
CA GLU A 70 -16.39 0.88 -20.62
C GLU A 70 -15.33 -0.12 -21.14
N LEU A 71 -14.57 -0.76 -20.24
CA LEU A 71 -13.60 -1.79 -20.60
C LEU A 71 -14.26 -3.01 -21.26
N ILE A 72 -15.37 -3.51 -20.72
CA ILE A 72 -16.13 -4.65 -21.27
C ILE A 72 -16.67 -4.33 -22.66
N ASP A 73 -17.29 -3.15 -22.84
CA ASP A 73 -17.88 -2.73 -24.12
C ASP A 73 -16.83 -2.47 -25.21
N MET A 74 -15.62 -2.03 -24.82
CA MET A 74 -14.53 -1.72 -25.76
C MET A 74 -13.60 -2.91 -26.06
N ASN A 75 -13.58 -3.96 -25.23
CA ASN A 75 -12.55 -5.02 -25.32
C ASN A 75 -13.11 -6.44 -25.11
N SER A 76 -13.36 -7.13 -26.22
CA SER A 76 -13.75 -8.56 -26.25
C SER A 76 -12.75 -9.57 -25.68
N ASN A 77 -11.57 -9.14 -25.20
CA ASN A 77 -10.54 -10.00 -24.60
C ASN A 77 -10.47 -9.88 -23.06
N ILE A 78 -11.56 -9.46 -22.43
CA ILE A 78 -11.74 -9.44 -20.98
C ILE A 78 -12.49 -10.69 -20.52
N VAL A 79 -12.12 -11.21 -19.35
CA VAL A 79 -12.87 -12.23 -18.61
C VAL A 79 -13.31 -11.63 -17.27
N ILE A 80 -14.59 -11.76 -16.95
CA ILE A 80 -15.15 -11.31 -15.66
C ILE A 80 -15.22 -12.54 -14.75
N ILE A 81 -14.78 -12.40 -13.49
CA ILE A 81 -14.84 -13.46 -12.48
C ILE A 81 -15.54 -12.94 -11.23
N ASP A 82 -16.63 -13.60 -10.86
CA ASP A 82 -17.27 -13.45 -9.55
C ASP A 82 -16.59 -14.40 -8.56
N VAL A 83 -15.98 -13.83 -7.50
CA VAL A 83 -15.34 -14.59 -6.42
C VAL A 83 -16.15 -14.57 -5.12
N SER A 84 -17.44 -14.24 -5.19
CA SER A 84 -18.41 -14.25 -4.09
C SER A 84 -19.13 -15.60 -3.92
N PRO A 85 -19.81 -15.84 -2.78
CA PRO A 85 -20.74 -16.95 -2.63
C PRO A 85 -22.18 -16.59 -3.09
N PHE A 86 -22.38 -15.43 -3.73
CA PHE A 86 -23.70 -14.83 -3.99
C PHE A 86 -24.08 -14.76 -5.47
N TYR A 87 -23.27 -15.29 -6.39
CA TYR A 87 -23.51 -15.32 -7.84
C TYR A 87 -24.94 -15.73 -8.24
N GLN A 88 -25.49 -16.79 -7.62
CA GLN A 88 -26.86 -17.29 -7.88
C GLN A 88 -28.00 -16.37 -7.36
N SER A 89 -27.65 -15.27 -6.70
CA SER A 89 -28.59 -14.22 -6.27
C SER A 89 -28.53 -12.98 -7.17
N GLY A 90 -27.53 -12.87 -8.04
CA GLY A 90 -27.23 -11.71 -8.87
C GLY A 90 -25.74 -11.62 -9.21
N HIS A 91 -25.43 -11.56 -10.50
CA HIS A 91 -24.07 -11.46 -11.02
C HIS A 91 -23.97 -10.57 -12.27
N ILE A 92 -22.76 -10.14 -12.60
CA ILE A 92 -22.45 -9.37 -13.82
C ILE A 92 -22.59 -10.30 -15.04
N PRO A 93 -23.26 -9.89 -16.13
CA PRO A 93 -23.54 -10.76 -17.26
C PRO A 93 -22.29 -11.41 -17.86
N GLY A 94 -22.36 -12.73 -18.09
CA GLY A 94 -21.26 -13.53 -18.62
C GLY A 94 -20.07 -13.73 -17.67
N ALA A 95 -20.18 -13.36 -16.38
CA ALA A 95 -19.14 -13.63 -15.41
C ALA A 95 -18.98 -15.13 -15.12
N LEU A 96 -17.73 -15.58 -14.97
CA LEU A 96 -17.40 -16.92 -14.50
C LEU A 96 -17.45 -16.97 -12.98
N TRP A 97 -18.18 -17.92 -12.41
CA TRP A 97 -18.25 -18.09 -10.97
C TRP A 97 -17.11 -18.98 -10.45
N TYR A 98 -16.21 -18.40 -9.65
CA TYR A 98 -15.13 -19.10 -8.98
C TYR A 98 -14.96 -18.53 -7.56
N TYR A 99 -15.82 -18.97 -6.64
CA TYR A 99 -15.83 -18.50 -5.26
C TYR A 99 -14.43 -18.61 -4.60
N TYR A 100 -13.97 -17.54 -3.96
CA TYR A 100 -12.68 -17.54 -3.28
C TYR A 100 -12.60 -18.56 -2.13
N GLY A 101 -13.71 -18.77 -1.42
CA GLY A 101 -13.74 -19.50 -0.15
C GLY A 101 -13.85 -21.03 -0.23
N ASP A 102 -14.04 -21.61 -1.42
CA ASP A 102 -14.14 -23.08 -1.61
C ASP A 102 -12.95 -23.69 -2.40
N GLY A 103 -12.04 -22.85 -2.89
CA GLY A 103 -10.88 -23.27 -3.70
C GLY A 103 -11.17 -23.48 -5.19
N SER A 104 -12.39 -23.22 -5.67
CA SER A 104 -12.71 -23.27 -7.10
C SER A 104 -11.86 -22.32 -7.93
N LEU A 105 -11.51 -21.14 -7.39
CA LEU A 105 -10.59 -20.18 -8.01
C LEU A 105 -9.17 -20.75 -8.18
N ASP A 106 -8.63 -21.44 -7.17
CA ASP A 106 -7.32 -22.11 -7.26
C ASP A 106 -7.32 -23.26 -8.28
N ALA A 107 -8.44 -23.98 -8.39
CA ALA A 107 -8.61 -25.04 -9.40
C ALA A 107 -8.75 -24.47 -10.83
N ALA A 108 -9.32 -23.28 -11.00
CA ALA A 108 -9.51 -22.63 -12.29
C ALA A 108 -8.23 -21.97 -12.83
N ILE A 109 -7.44 -21.31 -11.97
CA ILE A 109 -6.25 -20.53 -12.31
C ILE A 109 -5.29 -21.20 -13.32
N PRO A 110 -4.94 -22.51 -13.22
CA PRO A 110 -4.05 -23.18 -14.17
C PRO A 110 -4.61 -23.31 -15.60
N GLY A 111 -5.92 -23.18 -15.78
CA GLY A 111 -6.60 -23.23 -17.09
C GLY A 111 -6.95 -21.86 -17.67
N LEU A 112 -6.69 -20.76 -16.95
CA LEU A 112 -6.99 -19.41 -17.41
C LEU A 112 -5.94 -18.89 -18.41
N ASP A 113 -6.41 -18.22 -19.46
CA ASP A 113 -5.59 -17.67 -20.56
C ASP A 113 -4.77 -16.45 -20.09
N LYS A 114 -3.46 -16.49 -20.32
CA LYS A 114 -2.50 -15.46 -19.89
C LYS A 114 -2.53 -14.19 -20.73
N GLU A 115 -3.02 -14.24 -21.96
CA GLU A 115 -3.06 -13.06 -22.82
C GLU A 115 -4.24 -12.14 -22.52
N LYS A 116 -5.27 -12.65 -21.84
CA LYS A 116 -6.46 -11.92 -21.43
C LYS A 116 -6.24 -11.00 -20.23
N SER A 117 -7.14 -10.02 -20.11
CA SER A 117 -7.29 -9.23 -18.88
C SER A 117 -8.48 -9.74 -18.08
N TYR A 118 -8.39 -9.67 -16.76
CA TYR A 118 -9.40 -10.18 -15.84
C TYR A 118 -10.00 -9.03 -15.03
N ILE A 119 -11.34 -8.99 -14.91
CA ILE A 119 -12.04 -8.17 -13.92
C ILE A 119 -12.49 -9.11 -12.81
N VAL A 120 -11.98 -8.92 -11.59
CA VAL A 120 -12.36 -9.69 -10.41
C VAL A 120 -13.27 -8.85 -9.52
N TYR A 121 -14.42 -9.41 -9.11
CA TYR A 121 -15.35 -8.72 -8.22
C TYR A 121 -16.00 -9.67 -7.21
N CYS A 122 -16.65 -9.06 -6.22
CA CYS A 122 -17.48 -9.71 -5.22
C CYS A 122 -18.55 -8.71 -4.78
N HIS A 123 -19.51 -9.17 -3.98
CA HIS A 123 -20.46 -8.31 -3.25
C HIS A 123 -19.80 -7.56 -2.07
N PHE A 124 -18.54 -7.87 -1.71
CA PHE A 124 -17.79 -7.25 -0.62
C PHE A 124 -16.27 -7.26 -0.88
N ASP A 125 -15.52 -6.35 -0.24
CA ASP A 125 -14.06 -6.20 -0.42
C ASP A 125 -13.26 -7.50 -0.25
N GLY A 126 -13.37 -8.18 0.90
CA GLY A 126 -12.44 -9.24 1.33
C GLY A 126 -12.13 -10.30 0.26
N PRO A 127 -13.15 -10.99 -0.31
CA PRO A 127 -12.93 -11.95 -1.39
C PRO A 127 -12.42 -11.30 -2.68
N SER A 128 -12.88 -10.09 -3.05
CA SER A 128 -12.43 -9.41 -4.28
C SER A 128 -10.94 -9.05 -4.24
N ILE A 129 -10.47 -8.52 -3.10
CA ILE A 129 -9.06 -8.18 -2.85
C ILE A 129 -8.19 -9.43 -2.94
N ALA A 130 -8.58 -10.48 -2.21
CA ALA A 130 -7.81 -11.71 -2.13
C ALA A 130 -7.81 -12.51 -3.45
N GLY A 131 -8.93 -12.51 -4.18
CA GLY A 131 -9.05 -13.13 -5.50
C GLY A 131 -8.26 -12.37 -6.57
N ALA A 132 -8.33 -11.03 -6.57
CA ALA A 132 -7.56 -10.20 -7.49
C ALA A 132 -6.05 -10.39 -7.26
N GLN A 133 -5.58 -10.32 -6.01
CA GLN A 133 -4.17 -10.54 -5.69
C GLN A 133 -3.70 -11.94 -6.10
N LYS A 134 -4.49 -12.99 -5.84
CA LYS A 134 -4.16 -14.38 -6.22
C LYS A 134 -3.96 -14.53 -7.74
N LEU A 135 -4.74 -13.83 -8.56
CA LEU A 135 -4.53 -13.82 -10.02
C LEU A 135 -3.27 -13.03 -10.41
N VAL A 136 -2.95 -11.92 -9.74
CA VAL A 136 -1.72 -11.16 -10.00
C VAL A 136 -0.47 -11.94 -9.59
N ASP A 137 -0.48 -12.60 -8.43
CA ASP A 137 0.59 -13.49 -7.96
C ASP A 137 0.81 -14.66 -8.93
N SER A 138 -0.27 -15.12 -9.57
CA SER A 138 -0.22 -16.10 -10.66
C SER A 138 0.29 -15.53 -11.99
N GLY A 139 0.48 -14.21 -12.11
CA GLY A 139 0.91 -13.50 -13.31
C GLY A 139 -0.19 -13.29 -14.35
N PHE A 140 -1.36 -12.77 -13.96
CA PHE A 140 -2.40 -12.27 -14.88
C PHE A 140 -2.46 -10.73 -14.87
N LYS A 141 -3.03 -10.14 -15.93
CA LYS A 141 -3.41 -8.71 -15.97
C LYS A 141 -4.77 -8.58 -15.28
N VAL A 142 -4.83 -7.92 -14.12
CA VAL A 142 -6.03 -7.90 -13.28
C VAL A 142 -6.50 -6.48 -12.97
N TYR A 143 -7.80 -6.27 -13.11
CA TYR A 143 -8.56 -5.18 -12.53
C TYR A 143 -9.45 -5.72 -11.41
N ARG A 144 -9.70 -4.92 -10.38
CA ARG A 144 -10.68 -5.23 -9.32
C ARG A 144 -11.80 -4.21 -9.35
N LEU A 145 -13.04 -4.67 -9.29
CA LEU A 145 -14.21 -3.80 -9.14
C LEU A 145 -14.27 -3.27 -7.70
N ALA A 146 -13.88 -2.02 -7.52
CA ALA A 146 -13.63 -1.42 -6.20
C ALA A 146 -14.90 -0.92 -5.49
N ASP A 147 -15.96 -0.66 -6.25
CA ASP A 147 -17.32 -0.32 -5.79
C ASP A 147 -18.25 -1.54 -5.67
N HIS A 148 -17.67 -2.75 -5.78
CA HIS A 148 -18.32 -4.06 -5.59
C HIS A 148 -19.49 -4.31 -6.56
N PHE A 149 -20.20 -5.42 -6.38
CA PHE A 149 -21.42 -5.69 -7.16
C PHE A 149 -22.49 -4.58 -6.98
N SER A 150 -22.59 -4.00 -5.77
CA SER A 150 -23.51 -2.90 -5.49
C SER A 150 -23.28 -1.66 -6.38
N GLY A 151 -22.02 -1.32 -6.71
CA GLY A 151 -21.72 -0.21 -7.62
C GLY A 151 -22.17 -0.46 -9.06
N TRP A 152 -22.27 -1.73 -9.47
CA TRP A 152 -22.81 -2.14 -10.77
C TRP A 152 -24.35 -2.06 -10.79
N GLU A 153 -25.00 -2.47 -9.69
CA GLU A 153 -26.45 -2.33 -9.49
C GLU A 153 -26.89 -0.86 -9.40
N ASP A 154 -26.21 -0.04 -8.58
CA ASP A 154 -26.48 1.40 -8.39
C ASP A 154 -26.27 2.21 -9.68
N ALA A 155 -25.36 1.76 -10.56
CA ALA A 155 -25.18 2.34 -11.89
C ALA A 155 -26.30 1.97 -12.89
N GLY A 156 -27.21 1.05 -12.53
CA GLY A 156 -28.32 0.62 -13.36
C GLY A 156 -27.91 -0.28 -14.53
N TYR A 157 -26.81 -1.03 -14.40
CA TYR A 157 -26.35 -1.97 -15.41
C TYR A 157 -27.11 -3.31 -15.34
N GLU A 158 -27.02 -4.07 -16.44
CA GLU A 158 -27.68 -5.37 -16.58
C GLU A 158 -27.05 -6.42 -15.64
N VAL A 159 -27.87 -7.35 -15.13
CA VAL A 159 -27.47 -8.42 -14.20
C VAL A 159 -28.12 -9.75 -14.58
N GLU A 160 -27.41 -10.85 -14.38
CA GLU A 160 -27.88 -12.23 -14.59
C GLU A 160 -28.10 -12.95 -13.23
N ILE A 161 -28.90 -14.03 -13.23
CA ILE A 161 -29.28 -14.85 -12.05
C ILE A 161 -29.33 -16.33 -12.46
#